data_AF-A0A968TY74-F1
#
_entry.id   AF-A0A968TY74-F1
#
_cell.length_a   1.000
_cell.length_b   1.000
_cell.length_c   1.000
_cell.angle_alpha   90.00
_cell.angle_beta   90.00
_cell.angle_gamma   90.00
#
_symmetry.space_group_name_H-M   'P 1'
#
loop_
_entity.id
_entity.type
_entity.pdbx_description
1 polymer ?
#
loop_
_entity_poly.entity_id
_entity_poly.type
_entity_poly.pdbx_seq_one_letter_code
_entity_poly.pdbx_strand_id
1 'polypeptide(L)'
;MNVHTTIAPTIPYTAAPDLTDLNAQFAEQPAEALLRWAAATYADAITLTCSFGGPSGVVLLDMVVRGGFSIPVTFLDTDLLFPETYALVEQVEQHYGIIVQRQRPALSMPEQDQQEGPALYERNPDRCCTLRKVLPLHDALQPYQAWITGLRRDQSEQRSDTHRAATGATATSV
;
A
#
# COMPACT_ATOMS: atom_id res chain seq x y z
N MET A 1 -34.71 21.92 11.62
CA MET A 1 -35.56 21.19 10.66
C MET A 1 -34.97 21.44 9.27
N ASN A 2 -34.82 20.37 8.48
CA ASN A 2 -34.16 20.25 7.17
C ASN A 2 -32.65 19.99 7.19
N VAL A 3 -32.28 18.77 7.61
CA VAL A 3 -31.08 18.09 7.10
C VAL A 3 -31.41 17.56 5.70
N HIS A 4 -30.81 18.14 4.67
CA HIS A 4 -30.75 17.50 3.36
C HIS A 4 -29.79 16.33 3.48
N THR A 5 -30.33 15.12 3.71
CA THR A 5 -29.59 13.88 3.53
C THR A 5 -29.45 13.66 2.04
N THR A 6 -28.34 14.11 1.46
CA THR A 6 -27.93 13.62 0.13
C THR A 6 -27.58 12.15 0.31
N ILE A 7 -28.49 11.30 -0.12
CA ILE A 7 -28.27 9.86 -0.27
C ILE A 7 -27.10 9.73 -1.23
N ALA A 8 -25.93 9.30 -0.73
CA ALA A 8 -24.83 8.88 -1.57
C ALA A 8 -25.37 7.88 -2.61
N PRO A 9 -24.98 7.94 -3.88
CA PRO A 9 -25.33 6.87 -4.80
C PRO A 9 -24.73 5.59 -4.21
N THR A 10 -25.58 4.71 -3.69
CA THR A 10 -25.26 3.31 -3.44
C THR A 10 -24.85 2.77 -4.80
N ILE A 11 -23.55 2.74 -5.09
CA ILE A 11 -23.03 2.03 -6.24
C ILE A 11 -23.13 0.56 -5.84
N PRO A 12 -24.06 -0.23 -6.43
CA PRO A 12 -24.07 -1.66 -6.20
C PRO A 12 -22.74 -2.22 -6.67
N TYR A 13 -22.20 -3.21 -5.94
CA TYR A 13 -21.07 -4.03 -6.36
C TYR A 13 -21.25 -4.43 -7.83
N THR A 14 -20.57 -3.71 -8.70
CA THR A 14 -20.56 -3.89 -10.14
C THR A 14 -19.25 -4.61 -10.44
N ALA A 15 -19.25 -5.45 -11.48
CA ALA A 15 -18.06 -6.18 -11.93
C ALA A 15 -16.82 -5.27 -11.93
N ALA A 16 -15.65 -5.83 -11.61
CA ALA A 16 -14.40 -5.08 -11.55
C ALA A 16 -14.29 -4.14 -12.77
N PRO A 17 -14.00 -2.85 -12.57
CA PRO A 17 -14.02 -1.87 -13.65
C PRO A 17 -13.06 -2.29 -14.75
N ASP A 18 -13.44 -2.04 -16.01
CA ASP A 18 -12.51 -2.20 -17.13
C ASP A 18 -11.30 -1.30 -16.89
N LEU A 19 -10.13 -1.92 -16.72
CA LEU A 19 -8.89 -1.21 -16.42
C LEU A 19 -8.47 -0.27 -17.55
N THR A 20 -8.87 -0.54 -18.79
CA THR A 20 -8.58 0.32 -19.94
C THR A 20 -9.33 1.64 -19.78
N ASP A 21 -10.64 1.58 -19.57
CA ASP A 21 -11.49 2.75 -19.37
C ASP A 21 -11.11 3.49 -18.09
N LEU A 22 -10.79 2.77 -17.02
CA LEU A 22 -10.41 3.36 -15.75
C LEU A 22 -9.08 4.12 -15.85
N ASN A 23 -8.08 3.55 -16.53
CA ASN A 23 -6.80 4.24 -16.77
C ASN A 23 -6.98 5.45 -17.68
N ALA A 24 -7.86 5.39 -18.68
CA ALA A 24 -8.19 6.54 -19.51
C ALA A 24 -8.83 7.68 -18.70
N GLN A 25 -9.77 7.36 -17.80
CA GLN A 25 -10.39 8.33 -16.89
C GLN A 25 -9.38 8.96 -15.93
N PHE A 26 -8.38 8.19 -15.47
CA PHE A 26 -7.40 8.65 -14.49
C PHE A 26 -6.20 9.38 -15.07
N ALA A 27 -5.95 9.30 -16.39
CA ALA A 27 -4.71 9.77 -17.01
C ALA A 27 -4.30 11.19 -16.55
N GLU A 28 -5.27 12.12 -16.60
CA GLU A 28 -5.07 13.55 -16.30
C GLU A 28 -5.60 13.96 -14.92
N GLN A 29 -6.01 13.00 -14.07
CA GLN A 29 -6.58 13.31 -12.77
C GLN A 29 -5.49 13.48 -11.70
N PRO A 30 -5.63 14.44 -10.76
CA PRO A 30 -4.73 14.57 -9.64
C PRO A 30 -4.85 13.36 -8.69
N ALA A 31 -3.81 13.08 -7.92
CA ALA A 31 -3.77 11.92 -7.01
C ALA A 31 -4.94 11.93 -6.01
N GLU A 32 -5.33 13.10 -5.53
CA GLU A 32 -6.44 13.30 -4.61
C GLU A 32 -7.80 12.88 -5.21
N ALA A 33 -7.98 13.05 -6.52
CA ALA A 33 -9.18 12.59 -7.21
C ALA A 33 -9.25 11.06 -7.25
N LEU A 34 -8.10 10.40 -7.49
CA LEU A 34 -7.99 8.95 -7.45
C LEU A 34 -8.22 8.42 -6.03
N LEU A 35 -7.64 9.05 -5.01
CA LEU A 35 -7.84 8.68 -3.60
C LEU A 35 -9.32 8.81 -3.21
N ARG A 36 -9.99 9.89 -3.61
CA ARG A 36 -11.42 10.09 -3.37
C ARG A 36 -12.27 9.02 -4.06
N TRP A 37 -11.97 8.72 -5.32
CA TRP A 37 -12.64 7.66 -6.06
C TRP A 37 -12.45 6.32 -5.36
N ALA A 38 -11.21 5.96 -5.01
CA ALA A 38 -10.89 4.68 -4.40
C ALA A 38 -11.56 4.52 -3.02
N ALA A 39 -11.55 5.56 -2.19
CA ALA A 39 -12.26 5.59 -0.91
C ALA A 39 -13.78 5.40 -1.09
N ALA A 40 -14.38 6.03 -2.09
CA ALA A 40 -15.81 5.89 -2.37
C ALA A 40 -16.18 4.51 -2.95
N THR A 41 -15.31 3.93 -3.77
CA THR A 41 -15.54 2.65 -4.45
C THR A 41 -15.35 1.46 -3.52
N TYR A 42 -14.29 1.45 -2.72
CA TYR A 42 -13.90 0.29 -1.92
C TYR A 42 -14.25 0.43 -0.44
N ALA A 43 -14.63 1.62 0.03
CA ALA A 43 -14.98 1.88 1.43
C ALA A 43 -13.90 1.32 2.39
N ASP A 44 -14.27 0.38 3.26
CA ASP A 44 -13.35 -0.23 4.23
C ASP A 44 -12.47 -1.35 3.64
N ALA A 45 -12.73 -1.77 2.39
CA ALA A 45 -12.01 -2.84 1.69
C ALA A 45 -10.80 -2.33 0.87
N ILE A 46 -10.13 -1.28 1.35
CA ILE A 46 -8.91 -0.72 0.75
C ILE A 46 -7.85 -0.39 1.81
N THR A 47 -6.58 -0.47 1.43
CA THR A 47 -5.45 -0.01 2.25
C THR A 47 -4.44 0.80 1.44
N LEU A 48 -3.71 1.70 2.10
CA LEU A 48 -2.50 2.32 1.56
C LEU A 48 -1.28 1.54 2.03
N THR A 49 -0.48 1.03 1.10
CA THR A 49 0.84 0.48 1.43
C THR A 49 1.88 1.60 1.46
N CYS A 50 2.61 1.73 2.56
CA CYS A 50 3.70 2.70 2.70
C CYS A 50 4.95 2.01 3.23
N SER A 51 6.06 2.08 2.48
CA SER A 51 7.34 1.46 2.87
C SER A 51 8.21 2.36 3.75
N PHE A 52 7.91 3.67 3.81
CA PHE A 52 8.73 4.68 4.49
C PHE A 52 10.21 4.77 4.04
N GLY A 53 10.58 4.09 2.94
CA GLY A 53 11.92 4.16 2.35
C GLY A 53 12.09 5.28 1.30
N GLY A 54 11.00 5.94 0.90
CA GLY A 54 11.02 7.03 -0.06
C GLY A 54 9.81 7.95 0.11
N PRO A 55 9.80 9.12 -0.57
CA PRO A 55 8.84 10.18 -0.28
C PRO A 55 7.41 9.88 -0.73
N SER A 56 7.21 9.08 -1.79
CA SER A 56 5.88 8.90 -2.40
C SER A 56 4.83 8.36 -1.43
N GLY A 57 5.19 7.34 -0.65
CA GLY A 57 4.25 6.71 0.28
C GLY A 57 3.83 7.69 1.38
N VAL A 58 4.77 8.49 1.88
CA VAL A 58 4.51 9.51 2.91
C VAL A 58 3.66 10.65 2.34
N VAL A 59 3.88 11.06 1.09
CA VAL A 59 3.03 12.06 0.41
C VAL A 59 1.60 11.55 0.24
N LEU A 60 1.42 10.30 -0.20
CA LEU A 60 0.08 9.70 -0.30
C LEU A 60 -0.59 9.56 1.07
N LEU A 61 0.17 9.23 2.11
CA LEU A 61 -0.32 9.19 3.48
C LEU A 61 -0.80 10.57 3.93
N ASP A 62 -0.02 11.63 3.71
CA ASP A 62 -0.43 13.01 4.01
C ASP A 62 -1.73 13.38 3.29
N MET A 63 -1.85 13.06 2.00
CA MET A 63 -3.07 13.28 1.22
C MET A 63 -4.25 12.48 1.78
N VAL A 64 -4.03 11.23 2.20
CA VAL A 64 -5.05 10.38 2.83
C VAL A 64 -5.58 11.02 4.10
N VAL A 65 -4.69 11.41 5.01
CA VAL A 65 -5.05 11.99 6.30
C VAL A 65 -5.70 13.36 6.14
N ARG A 66 -5.11 14.27 5.37
CA ARG A 66 -5.67 15.61 5.13
C ARG A 66 -6.99 15.59 4.38
N GLY A 67 -7.17 14.60 3.50
CA GLY A 67 -8.42 14.37 2.78
C GLY A 67 -9.55 13.82 3.66
N GLY A 68 -9.26 13.42 4.91
CA GLY A 68 -10.22 12.82 5.82
C GLY A 68 -10.68 11.43 5.37
N PHE A 69 -9.85 10.72 4.59
CA PHE A 69 -10.18 9.39 4.10
C PHE A 69 -9.87 8.37 5.19
N SER A 70 -10.85 7.52 5.52
CA SER A 70 -10.68 6.43 6.49
C SER A 70 -9.98 5.22 5.85
N ILE A 71 -8.80 5.43 5.26
CA ILE A 71 -7.99 4.38 4.62
C ILE A 71 -6.87 3.97 5.60
N PRO A 72 -6.80 2.69 6.02
CA PRO A 72 -5.70 2.21 6.85
C PRO A 72 -4.37 2.26 6.09
N VAL A 73 -3.27 2.41 6.84
CA VAL A 73 -1.92 2.38 6.29
C VAL A 73 -1.24 1.08 6.69
N THR A 74 -0.95 0.22 5.72
CA THR A 74 -0.18 -1.01 5.90
C THR A 74 1.31 -0.73 5.68
N PHE A 75 2.14 -1.12 6.64
CA PHE A 75 3.59 -1.08 6.60
C PHE A 75 4.16 -2.48 6.77
N LEU A 76 5.05 -2.86 5.87
CA LEU A 76 5.74 -4.15 5.91
C LEU A 76 7.04 -4.02 6.71
N ASP A 77 7.01 -4.48 7.96
CA ASP A 77 8.16 -4.51 8.85
C ASP A 77 8.96 -5.80 8.64
N THR A 78 10.08 -5.71 7.92
CA THR A 78 10.90 -6.88 7.58
C THR A 78 11.88 -7.30 8.68
N ASP A 79 11.91 -6.64 9.84
CA ASP A 79 12.98 -6.69 10.87
C ASP A 79 14.41 -6.37 10.37
N LEU A 80 14.56 -5.96 9.10
CA LEU A 80 15.84 -5.65 8.45
C LEU A 80 15.88 -4.21 7.92
N LEU A 81 14.95 -3.36 8.37
CA LEU A 81 14.90 -1.95 7.96
C LEU A 81 15.87 -1.11 8.79
N PHE A 82 16.24 0.04 8.25
CA PHE A 82 17.09 1.00 8.96
C PHE A 82 16.37 1.52 10.22
N PRO A 83 17.10 1.75 11.33
CA PRO A 83 16.55 2.38 12.53
C PRO A 83 15.81 3.69 12.24
N GLU A 84 16.31 4.47 11.29
CA GLU A 84 15.71 5.72 10.82
C GLU A 84 14.32 5.52 10.20
N THR A 85 14.07 4.36 9.56
CA THR A 85 12.74 4.04 9.02
C THR A 85 11.74 3.84 10.15
N TYR A 86 12.12 3.13 11.22
CA TYR A 86 11.24 2.96 12.39
C TYR A 86 10.97 4.30 13.09
N ALA A 87 12.02 5.11 13.28
CA ALA A 87 11.88 6.45 13.85
C ALA A 87 10.94 7.33 13.02
N LEU A 88 11.01 7.25 11.69
CA LEU A 88 10.11 7.97 10.80
C LEU A 88 8.66 7.48 10.93
N VAL A 89 8.42 6.17 11.04
CA VAL A 89 7.08 5.62 11.26
C VAL A 89 6.49 6.18 12.56
N GLU A 90 7.25 6.16 13.65
CA GLU A 90 6.82 6.72 14.94
C GLU A 90 6.53 8.22 14.86
N GLN A 91 7.39 8.98 14.18
CA GLN A 91 7.17 10.42 13.95
C GLN A 91 5.89 10.69 13.16
N VAL A 92 5.61 9.89 12.13
CA VAL A 92 4.39 10.01 11.31
C VAL A 92 3.14 9.67 12.14
N GLU A 93 3.17 8.58 12.91
CA GLU A 93 2.07 8.21 13.81
C GLU A 93 1.76 9.34 14.80
N GLN A 94 2.80 9.92 15.42
CA GLN A 94 2.65 11.05 16.35
C GLN A 94 2.15 12.31 15.66
N HIS A 95 2.67 12.64 14.48
CA HIS A 95 2.34 13.86 13.76
C HIS A 95 0.88 13.88 13.29
N TYR A 96 0.40 12.75 12.74
CA TYR A 96 -0.95 12.65 12.18
C TYR A 96 -1.97 12.08 13.17
N GLY A 97 -1.55 11.53 14.31
CA GLY A 97 -2.45 10.89 15.27
C GLY A 97 -3.08 9.61 14.72
N ILE A 98 -2.33 8.85 13.91
CA ILE A 98 -2.77 7.60 13.28
C ILE A 98 -2.01 6.40 13.83
N ILE A 99 -2.51 5.20 13.56
CA ILE A 99 -1.81 3.94 13.81
C ILE A 99 -1.45 3.32 12.47
N VAL A 100 -0.17 3.06 12.24
CA VAL A 100 0.33 2.34 11.06
C VAL A 100 0.27 0.84 11.36
N GLN A 101 -0.44 0.09 10.52
CA GLN A 101 -0.60 -1.36 10.64
C GLN A 101 0.67 -2.06 10.21
N ARG A 102 1.42 -2.58 11.18
CA ARG A 102 2.69 -3.27 10.95
C ARG A 102 2.44 -4.74 10.63
N GLN A 103 2.74 -5.15 9.40
CA GLN A 103 2.78 -6.54 8.98
C GLN A 103 4.20 -7.07 9.13
N ARG A 104 4.35 -8.17 9.88
CA ARG A 104 5.64 -8.84 10.10
C ARG A 104 5.70 -10.21 9.40
N PRO A 105 6.90 -10.73 9.12
CA PRO A 105 7.08 -12.09 8.65
C PRO A 105 6.56 -13.11 9.66
N ALA A 106 6.14 -14.28 9.16
CA ALA A 106 5.69 -15.38 10.02
C ALA A 106 6.82 -15.93 10.91
N LEU A 107 8.07 -15.80 10.49
CA LEU A 107 9.25 -16.22 11.23
C LEU A 107 10.00 -15.00 11.76
N SER A 108 10.35 -15.03 13.04
CA SER A 108 11.36 -14.12 13.58
C SER A 108 12.72 -14.37 12.92
N MET A 109 13.64 -13.40 13.03
CA MET A 109 15.00 -13.55 12.49
C MET A 109 15.72 -14.82 13.01
N PRO A 110 15.71 -15.14 14.32
CA PRO A 110 16.34 -16.37 14.81
C PRO A 110 15.71 -17.67 14.26
N GLU A 111 14.38 -17.71 14.13
CA GLU A 111 13.68 -18.87 13.58
C GLU A 111 13.99 -19.06 12.09
N GLN A 112 14.05 -17.96 11.33
CA GLN A 112 14.47 -18.00 9.93
C GLN A 112 15.92 -18.47 9.81
N ASP A 113 16.83 -17.96 10.64
CA ASP A 113 18.24 -18.34 10.62
C ASP A 113 18.43 -19.83 10.95
N GLN A 114 17.59 -20.40 11.84
CA GLN A 114 17.59 -21.84 12.13
C GLN A 114 17.16 -22.69 10.91
N GLN A 115 16.22 -22.19 10.10
CA GLN A 115 15.65 -22.94 8.98
C GLN A 115 16.44 -22.76 7.67
N GLU A 116 16.92 -21.55 7.40
CA GLU A 116 17.49 -21.13 6.11
C GLU A 116 18.98 -20.79 6.22
N GLY A 117 19.53 -20.72 7.44
CA GLY A 117 20.88 -20.25 7.76
C GLY A 117 20.96 -18.72 7.89
N PRO A 118 21.99 -18.19 8.57
CA PRO A 118 22.12 -16.76 8.82
C PRO A 118 22.30 -15.94 7.54
N ALA A 119 22.02 -14.64 7.64
CA ALA A 119 22.23 -13.65 6.58
C ALA A 119 21.65 -14.07 5.22
N LEU A 120 20.43 -14.64 5.24
CA LEU A 120 19.77 -15.12 4.03
C LEU A 120 19.63 -14.04 2.95
N TYR A 121 19.50 -12.77 3.35
CA TYR A 121 19.42 -11.62 2.43
C TYR A 121 20.68 -11.45 1.55
N GLU A 122 21.86 -11.89 2.00
CA GLU A 122 23.10 -11.83 1.20
C GLU A 122 23.24 -13.07 0.31
N ARG A 123 22.87 -14.24 0.84
CA ARG A 123 23.11 -15.53 0.18
C ARG A 123 22.03 -15.90 -0.84
N ASN A 124 20.77 -15.53 -0.56
CA ASN A 124 19.63 -15.79 -1.41
C ASN A 124 18.56 -14.68 -1.22
N PRO A 125 18.76 -13.51 -1.86
CA PRO A 125 17.89 -12.34 -1.68
C PRO A 125 16.44 -12.62 -2.12
N ASP A 126 16.21 -13.46 -3.14
CA ASP A 126 14.87 -13.80 -3.62
C ASP A 126 14.10 -14.62 -2.59
N ARG A 127 14.75 -15.61 -1.98
CA ARG A 127 14.16 -16.40 -0.89
C ARG A 127 13.90 -15.52 0.34
N CYS A 128 14.85 -14.64 0.70
CA CYS A 128 14.65 -13.70 1.80
C CYS A 128 13.47 -12.75 1.53
N CYS A 129 13.37 -12.20 0.33
CA CYS A 129 12.26 -11.34 -0.07
C CYS A 129 10.94 -12.11 -0.10
N THR A 130 10.95 -13.38 -0.52
CA THR A 130 9.74 -14.22 -0.50
C THR A 130 9.21 -14.36 0.93
N LEU A 131 10.07 -14.74 1.87
CA LEU A 131 9.70 -14.98 3.27
C LEU A 131 9.35 -13.70 4.03
N ARG A 132 10.11 -12.62 3.80
CA ARG A 132 10.01 -11.40 4.61
C ARG A 132 9.21 -10.28 3.96
N LYS A 133 8.93 -10.36 2.65
CA LYS A 133 8.18 -9.33 1.92
C LYS A 133 6.95 -9.86 1.20
N VAL A 134 7.12 -10.84 0.32
CA VAL A 134 6.04 -11.29 -0.58
C VAL A 134 4.93 -11.99 0.18
N LEU A 135 5.25 -13.03 0.97
CA LEU A 135 4.25 -13.76 1.73
C LEU A 135 3.54 -12.88 2.78
N PRO A 136 4.26 -12.08 3.60
CA PRO A 136 3.59 -11.25 4.60
C PRO A 136 2.73 -10.15 3.95
N LEU A 137 3.19 -9.54 2.86
CA LEU A 137 2.38 -8.56 2.14
C LEU A 137 1.13 -9.20 1.54
N HIS A 138 1.24 -10.41 0.98
CA HIS A 138 0.09 -11.16 0.49
C HIS A 138 -0.95 -11.37 1.61
N ASP A 139 -0.51 -11.82 2.78
CA ASP A 139 -1.38 -12.05 3.93
C ASP A 139 -2.04 -10.76 4.42
N ALA A 140 -1.29 -9.66 4.49
CA ALA A 140 -1.82 -8.34 4.87
C ALA A 140 -2.86 -7.79 3.87
N LEU A 141 -2.76 -8.17 2.60
CA LEU A 141 -3.65 -7.71 1.55
C LEU A 141 -4.92 -8.55 1.40
N GLN A 142 -4.95 -9.79 1.93
CA GLN A 142 -6.13 -10.69 1.85
C GLN A 142 -7.46 -10.05 2.27
N PRO A 143 -7.53 -9.21 3.33
CA PRO A 143 -8.79 -8.59 3.75
C PRO A 143 -9.31 -7.51 2.79
N TYR A 144 -8.50 -7.03 1.85
CA TYR A 144 -8.79 -5.87 1.01
C TYR A 144 -9.10 -6.27 -0.44
N GLN A 145 -9.98 -5.51 -1.08
CA GLN A 145 -10.29 -5.65 -2.51
C GLN A 145 -9.37 -4.80 -3.39
N ALA A 146 -8.76 -3.76 -2.82
CA ALA A 146 -7.81 -2.89 -3.49
C ALA A 146 -6.71 -2.43 -2.53
N TRP A 147 -5.58 -1.99 -3.09
CA TRP A 147 -4.56 -1.28 -2.32
C TRP A 147 -3.93 -0.17 -3.14
N ILE A 148 -3.48 0.86 -2.44
CA ILE A 148 -2.80 2.02 -3.01
C ILE A 148 -1.29 1.83 -2.80
N THR A 149 -0.49 2.18 -3.81
CA THR A 149 0.97 2.15 -3.74
C THR A 149 1.57 3.49 -4.13
N GLY A 150 2.75 3.81 -3.60
CA GLY A 150 3.52 5.01 -3.94
C GLY A 150 4.43 4.86 -5.16
N LEU A 151 4.10 3.99 -6.10
CA LEU A 151 4.90 3.79 -7.32
C LEU A 151 4.81 5.01 -8.23
N ARG A 152 5.94 5.39 -8.83
CA ARG A 152 6.00 6.46 -9.83
C ARG A 152 6.80 6.00 -11.04
N ARG A 153 6.41 6.49 -12.21
CA ARG A 153 7.04 6.13 -13.49
C ARG A 153 8.49 6.57 -13.61
N ASP A 154 8.90 7.57 -12.83
CA ASP A 154 10.26 8.13 -12.81
C ASP A 154 11.22 7.42 -11.84
N GLN A 155 10.76 6.38 -11.12
CA GLN A 155 11.59 5.69 -10.10
C GLN A 155 12.62 4.73 -10.69
N SER A 156 12.30 4.06 -11.79
CA SER A 156 13.21 3.17 -12.51
C SER A 156 12.66 2.85 -13.90
N GLU A 157 13.50 2.28 -14.77
CA GLU A 157 13.08 1.81 -16.09
C GLU A 157 11.93 0.79 -16.00
N GLN A 158 11.98 -0.14 -15.03
CA GLN A 158 10.89 -1.13 -14.86
C GLN A 158 9.56 -0.51 -14.41
N ARG A 159 9.54 0.76 -14.01
CA ARG A 159 8.33 1.47 -13.55
C ARG A 159 7.76 2.43 -14.59
N SER A 160 8.45 2.67 -15.71
CA SER A 160 8.03 3.65 -16.73
C SER A 160 6.60 3.43 -17.21
N ASP A 161 6.18 2.17 -17.30
CA ASP A 161 4.90 1.75 -17.87
C ASP A 161 3.84 1.49 -16.80
N THR A 162 4.09 1.91 -15.55
CA THR A 162 3.14 1.71 -14.44
C THR A 162 1.81 2.42 -14.75
N HIS A 163 0.73 1.64 -14.79
CA HIS A 163 -0.64 2.14 -14.91
C HIS A 163 -1.13 2.74 -13.59
N ARG A 164 -2.11 3.64 -13.67
CA ARG A 164 -2.73 4.25 -12.48
C ARG A 164 -3.69 3.29 -11.78
N ALA A 165 -4.26 2.35 -12.52
CA ALA A 165 -5.01 1.19 -11.99
C ALA A 165 -4.51 -0.10 -12.67
N ALA A 166 -4.31 -1.16 -11.89
CA ALA A 166 -3.84 -2.46 -12.37
C ALA A 166 -4.39 -3.60 -11.50
N THR A 167 -4.44 -4.83 -12.02
CA THR A 167 -4.79 -6.00 -11.22
C THR A 167 -3.63 -6.46 -10.34
N GLY A 168 -3.96 -6.95 -9.15
CA GLY A 168 -3.02 -7.33 -8.09
C GLY A 168 -2.07 -8.50 -8.37
N ALA A 169 -2.05 -9.05 -9.59
CA ALA A 169 -1.12 -10.10 -10.00
C ALA A 169 0.18 -9.57 -10.62
N THR A 170 0.33 -8.25 -10.80
CA THR A 170 1.44 -7.64 -11.58
C THR A 170 2.50 -6.90 -10.75
N ALA A 171 2.53 -7.10 -9.43
CA ALA A 171 3.62 -6.60 -8.58
C ALA A 171 4.81 -7.59 -8.47
N THR A 172 4.89 -8.61 -9.32
CA THR A 172 6.12 -9.39 -9.52
C THR A 172 7.01 -8.63 -10.50
N SER A 173 7.68 -7.59 -9.99
CA SER A 173 8.88 -7.06 -10.63
C SER A 173 10.07 -7.79 -10.01
N VAL A 174 10.53 -8.84 -10.70
CA VAL A 174 11.97 -9.13 -10.78
C VAL A 174 12.52 -8.39 -11.98
#